data_AF-A0A660XJV6-F1
#
_entry.id   AF-A0A660XJV6-F1
#
_cell.length_a   1.000
_cell.length_b   1.000
_cell.length_c   1.000
_cell.angle_alpha   90.00
_cell.angle_beta   90.00
_cell.angle_gamma   90.00
#
_symmetry.space_group_name_H-M   'P 1'
#
loop_
_entity.id
_entity.type
_entity.pdbx_description
1 polymer ?
#
loop_
_entity_poly.entity_id
_entity_poly.type
_entity_poly.pdbx_seq_one_letter_code
_entity_poly.pdbx_strand_id
1 'polypeptide(L)'
;MKKIRIAKVGQVKANKYGNRKTTIDGYKFDSAAEAKHYTQLKMLLRAGKIQNLVLQPGFVLQEAFTLNGKRYQEIKYISDFKYIELDGTVVITDVKGKITPEYALKKKMFLKIYGVEVKFIELMIKDI
;
A
#
# COMPACT_ATOMS: atom_id res chain seq x y z
N MET A 1 37.93 -25.48 -37.32
CA MET A 1 36.51 -25.37 -36.89
C MET A 1 36.45 -25.15 -35.37
N LYS A 2 36.26 -23.91 -34.90
CA LYS A 2 36.11 -23.59 -33.46
C LYS A 2 34.62 -23.50 -33.13
N LYS A 3 34.12 -24.37 -32.24
CA LYS A 3 32.74 -24.31 -31.72
C LYS A 3 32.62 -23.14 -30.75
N ILE A 4 31.79 -22.16 -31.09
CA ILE A 4 31.43 -21.05 -30.20
C ILE A 4 30.46 -21.60 -29.13
N ARG A 5 30.82 -21.48 -27.85
CA ARG A 5 29.92 -21.77 -26.72
C ARG A 5 29.05 -20.54 -26.47
N ILE A 6 27.74 -20.70 -26.63
CA ILE A 6 26.75 -19.65 -26.34
C ILE A 6 26.45 -19.70 -24.83
N ALA A 7 26.68 -18.59 -24.12
CA ALA A 7 26.37 -18.48 -22.70
C ALA A 7 24.85 -18.51 -22.48
N LYS A 8 24.42 -19.31 -21.50
CA LYS A 8 23.00 -19.49 -21.14
C LYS A 8 22.48 -18.19 -20.52
N VAL A 9 21.57 -17.51 -21.21
CA VAL A 9 20.89 -16.30 -20.70
C VAL A 9 20.17 -16.67 -19.40
N GLY A 10 20.50 -15.96 -18.32
CA GLY A 10 19.94 -16.22 -17.00
C GLY A 10 18.41 -16.11 -17.02
N GLN A 11 17.74 -17.13 -16.50
CA GLN A 11 16.30 -17.09 -16.29
C GLN A 11 15.94 -15.91 -15.39
N VAL A 12 15.22 -14.93 -15.94
CA VAL A 12 14.53 -13.91 -15.15
C VAL A 12 13.50 -14.65 -14.30
N LYS A 13 13.71 -14.71 -12.98
CA LYS A 13 12.72 -15.26 -12.05
C LYS A 13 11.42 -14.48 -12.24
N ALA A 14 10.40 -15.14 -12.81
CA ALA A 14 9.05 -14.61 -12.81
C ALA A 14 8.65 -14.30 -11.37
N ASN A 15 8.11 -13.10 -11.12
CA ASN A 15 7.52 -12.79 -9.82
C ASN A 15 6.52 -13.90 -9.49
N LYS A 16 6.63 -14.46 -8.28
CA LYS A 16 5.84 -15.60 -7.80
C LYS A 16 4.30 -15.36 -7.88
N TYR A 17 3.88 -14.13 -8.17
CA TYR A 17 2.50 -13.69 -8.30
C TYR A 17 2.18 -12.94 -9.61
N GLY A 18 3.06 -12.91 -10.60
CA GLY A 18 2.81 -12.20 -11.88
C GLY A 18 2.64 -10.68 -11.79
N ASN A 19 2.78 -10.08 -10.60
CA ASN A 19 2.61 -8.65 -10.39
C ASN A 19 3.72 -7.84 -11.10
N ARG A 20 3.31 -6.91 -11.97
CA ARG A 20 4.22 -5.95 -12.60
C ARG A 20 4.26 -4.68 -11.75
N LYS A 21 5.41 -4.43 -11.11
CA LYS A 21 5.67 -3.15 -10.44
C LYS A 21 5.50 -2.05 -11.49
N THR A 22 4.55 -1.16 -11.25
CA THR A 22 4.20 -0.10 -12.19
C THR A 22 4.62 1.22 -11.58
N THR A 23 5.26 2.08 -12.38
CA THR A 23 5.57 3.46 -11.97
C THR A 23 4.60 4.39 -12.68
N ILE A 24 3.83 5.17 -11.93
CA ILE A 24 2.93 6.20 -12.47
C ILE A 24 3.20 7.50 -11.72
N ASP A 25 3.41 8.60 -12.46
CA ASP A 25 3.74 9.92 -11.90
C ASP A 25 4.93 9.92 -10.92
N GLY A 26 5.88 9.00 -11.12
CA GLY A 26 7.05 8.82 -10.23
C GLY A 26 6.82 7.93 -9.00
N TYR A 27 5.57 7.51 -8.73
CA TYR A 27 5.24 6.60 -7.63
C TYR A 27 5.37 5.15 -8.05
N LYS A 28 5.99 4.34 -7.19
CA LYS A 28 6.11 2.89 -7.38
C LYS A 28 4.96 2.18 -6.68
N PHE A 29 4.23 1.36 -7.42
CA PHE A 29 3.18 0.49 -6.88
C PHE A 29 3.66 -0.95 -6.82
N ASP A 30 3.28 -1.66 -5.75
CA ASP A 30 3.62 -3.06 -5.54
C ASP A 30 2.72 -4.00 -6.35
N SER A 31 1.56 -3.49 -6.81
CA SER A 31 0.65 -4.19 -7.70
C SER A 31 0.08 -3.34 -8.84
N ALA A 32 -0.36 -4.01 -9.91
CA ALA A 32 -1.11 -3.35 -10.99
C ALA A 32 -2.50 -2.85 -10.51
N ALA A 33 -3.08 -3.53 -9.52
CA ALA A 33 -4.36 -3.16 -8.92
C ALA A 33 -4.26 -1.83 -8.14
N GLU A 34 -3.21 -1.66 -7.33
CA GLU A 34 -2.92 -0.37 -6.68
C GLU A 34 -2.74 0.75 -7.70
N ALA A 35 -1.98 0.51 -8.78
CA ALA A 35 -1.76 1.50 -9.83
C ALA A 35 -3.08 1.90 -10.55
N LYS A 36 -3.97 0.92 -10.78
CA LYS A 36 -5.31 1.16 -11.35
C LYS A 36 -6.18 1.97 -10.40
N HIS A 37 -6.21 1.62 -9.11
CA HIS A 37 -6.98 2.35 -8.11
C HIS A 37 -6.46 3.79 -7.92
N TYR A 38 -5.13 3.96 -7.88
CA TYR A 38 -4.51 5.29 -7.88
C TYR A 38 -4.98 6.15 -9.06
N THR A 39 -5.03 5.57 -10.27
CA THR A 39 -5.47 6.28 -11.46
C THR A 39 -6.94 6.71 -11.34
N GLN A 40 -7.81 5.88 -10.78
CA GLN A 40 -9.20 6.22 -10.49
C GLN A 40 -9.31 7.37 -9.47
N LEU A 41 -8.60 7.28 -8.35
CA LEU A 41 -8.57 8.34 -7.33
C LEU A 41 -8.04 9.66 -7.91
N LYS A 42 -7.03 9.60 -8.79
CA LYS A 42 -6.50 10.77 -9.48
C LYS A 42 -7.54 11.43 -10.40
N MET A 43 -8.36 10.64 -11.09
CA MET A 43 -9.49 11.17 -11.88
C MET A 43 -10.53 11.85 -10.98
N LEU A 44 -10.88 11.25 -9.85
CA LEU A 44 -11.81 11.83 -8.88
C LEU A 44 -11.27 13.13 -8.28
N LEU A 45 -9.97 13.18 -7.97
CA LEU A 45 -9.30 14.39 -7.48
C LEU A 45 -9.37 15.52 -8.52
N ARG A 46 -9.05 15.21 -9.79
CA ARG A 46 -9.14 16.16 -10.90
C ARG A 46 -10.56 16.66 -11.15
N ALA A 47 -11.56 15.79 -10.96
CA ALA A 47 -12.97 16.13 -11.07
C ALA A 47 -13.52 16.88 -9.85
N GLY A 48 -12.69 17.16 -8.83
CA GLY A 48 -13.11 17.82 -7.59
C GLY A 48 -14.11 17.00 -6.77
N LYS A 49 -14.06 15.67 -6.86
CA LYS A 49 -14.92 14.74 -6.11
C LYS A 49 -14.29 14.23 -4.81
N ILE A 50 -12.97 14.34 -4.70
CA ILE A 50 -12.20 14.09 -3.48
C ILE A 50 -11.12 15.16 -3.35
N GLN A 51 -10.53 15.27 -2.17
CA GLN A 51 -9.47 16.22 -1.84
C GLN A 51 -8.31 15.52 -1.13
N ASN A 52 -7.15 16.18 -1.07
CA ASN A 52 -5.98 15.77 -0.27
C ASN A 52 -5.57 14.30 -0.43
N LEU A 53 -5.44 13.83 -1.68
CA LEU A 53 -4.96 12.48 -1.97
C LEU A 53 -3.49 12.33 -1.54
N VAL A 54 -3.24 11.42 -0.60
CA VAL A 54 -1.92 11.05 -0.08
C VAL A 54 -1.68 9.57 -0.33
N LEU A 55 -0.49 9.23 -0.82
CA LEU A 55 -0.05 7.85 -1.04
C LEU A 55 0.79 7.38 0.14
N GLN A 56 0.67 6.10 0.47
CA GLN A 56 1.46 5.43 1.51
C GLN A 56 1.51 6.17 2.87
N PRO A 57 0.39 6.72 3.38
CA PRO A 57 0.39 7.43 4.66
C PRO A 57 0.71 6.45 5.80
N GLY A 58 1.63 6.86 6.68
CA GLY A 58 2.01 6.11 7.87
C GLY A 58 1.27 6.56 9.12
N PHE A 59 0.77 5.60 9.89
CA PHE A 59 0.07 5.79 11.15
C PHE A 59 0.81 5.07 12.27
N VAL A 60 1.17 5.78 13.34
CA VAL A 60 1.83 5.17 14.50
C VAL A 60 0.78 4.40 15.30
N LEU A 61 1.02 3.10 15.49
CA LEU A 61 0.17 2.21 16.29
C LEU A 61 0.73 2.01 17.69
N GLN A 62 2.05 2.07 17.81
CA GLN A 62 2.77 2.01 19.07
C GLN A 62 4.01 2.88 18.93
N GLU A 63 4.19 3.80 19.85
CA GLU A 63 5.36 4.69 19.86
C GLU A 63 6.66 3.91 20.11
N ALA A 64 7.76 4.46 19.61
CA ALA A 64 9.09 3.95 19.95
C ALA A 64 9.36 4.18 21.43
N PHE A 65 9.97 3.20 22.10
CA PHE A 65 10.29 3.30 23.52
C PHE A 65 11.68 2.71 23.81
N THR A 66 12.23 3.03 24.98
CA THR A 66 13.50 2.46 25.45
C THR A 66 13.25 1.71 26.75
N LEU A 67 13.71 0.47 26.83
CA LEU A 67 13.61 -0.37 28.01
C LEU A 67 14.97 -1.04 28.26
N ASN A 68 15.51 -0.90 29.47
CA ASN A 68 16.81 -1.45 29.88
C ASN A 68 17.96 -1.08 28.92
N GLY A 69 18.02 0.18 28.51
CA GLY A 69 19.04 0.69 27.58
C GLY A 69 18.86 0.25 26.11
N LYS A 70 17.86 -0.58 25.80
CA LYS A 70 17.55 -1.02 24.43
C LYS A 70 16.40 -0.21 23.85
N ARG A 71 16.61 0.39 22.67
CA ARG A 71 15.57 1.09 21.90
C ARG A 71 14.74 0.09 21.09
N TYR A 72 13.43 0.21 21.21
CA TYR A 72 12.42 -0.50 20.43
C TYR A 72 11.80 0.50 19.44
N GLN A 73 11.77 0.14 18.16
CA GLN A 73 11.19 1.00 17.13
C GLN A 73 9.68 1.03 17.24
N GLU A 74 9.10 2.12 16.77
CA GLU A 74 7.66 2.28 16.63
C GLU A 74 7.06 1.23 15.69
N ILE A 75 5.82 0.85 15.95
CA ILE A 75 5.03 0.04 15.03
C ILE A 75 4.15 0.98 14.23
N LYS A 76 4.32 0.98 12.90
CA LYS A 76 3.43 1.71 11.98
C LYS A 76 2.49 0.78 11.24
N TYR A 77 1.32 1.31 10.96
CA TYR A 77 0.46 0.86 9.88
C TYR A 77 0.63 1.81 8.70
N ILE A 78 0.90 1.26 7.51
CA ILE A 78 1.04 2.03 6.27
C ILE A 78 -0.08 1.54 5.36
N SER A 79 -1.02 2.43 5.02
CA SER A 79 -2.07 2.12 4.05
C SER A 79 -1.65 2.52 2.65
N ASP A 80 -2.40 2.16 1.61
CA ASP A 80 -2.04 2.55 0.24
C ASP A 80 -2.42 4.00 -0.05
N PHE A 81 -3.61 4.43 0.36
CA PHE A 81 -4.09 5.78 0.10
C PHE A 81 -4.86 6.39 1.29
N LYS A 82 -4.84 7.72 1.34
CA LYS A 82 -5.71 8.56 2.17
C LYS A 82 -6.26 9.69 1.31
N TYR A 83 -7.52 10.04 1.49
CA TYR A 83 -8.14 11.22 0.88
C TYR A 83 -9.30 11.73 1.73
N ILE A 84 -9.88 12.86 1.32
CA ILE A 84 -11.03 13.49 1.98
C ILE A 84 -12.19 13.53 0.97
N GLU A 85 -13.35 13.00 1.36
CA GLU A 85 -14.61 13.14 0.60
C GLU A 85 -15.18 14.58 0.76
N LEU A 86 -16.14 14.97 -0.08
CA LEU A 86 -16.66 16.36 -0.07
C LEU A 86 -17.42 16.74 1.20
N ASP A 87 -17.90 15.75 1.95
CA ASP A 87 -18.54 15.93 3.26
C ASP A 87 -17.52 16.08 4.41
N GLY A 88 -16.22 16.04 4.11
CA GLY A 88 -15.14 16.09 5.09
C GLY A 88 -14.70 14.73 5.63
N THR A 89 -15.33 13.63 5.21
CA THR A 89 -14.96 12.28 5.67
C THR A 89 -13.54 11.95 5.24
N VAL A 90 -12.69 11.59 6.20
CA VAL A 90 -11.35 11.06 5.93
C VAL A 90 -11.45 9.59 5.56
N VAL A 91 -11.02 9.25 4.35
CA VAL A 91 -11.06 7.87 3.84
C VAL A 91 -9.65 7.32 3.76
N ILE A 92 -9.48 6.12 4.29
CA ILE A 92 -8.24 5.32 4.19
C ILE A 92 -8.55 4.07 3.38
N THR A 93 -7.85 3.86 2.28
CA THR A 93 -8.00 2.65 1.45
C THR A 93 -6.72 1.80 1.48
N ASP A 94 -6.90 0.48 1.51
CA ASP A 94 -5.81 -0.49 1.50
C ASP A 94 -6.16 -1.67 0.57
N VAL A 95 -5.32 -1.93 -0.42
CA VAL A 95 -5.49 -2.94 -1.48
C VAL A 95 -4.89 -4.26 -1.01
N LYS A 96 -5.69 -5.33 -1.05
CA LYS A 96 -5.32 -6.65 -0.52
C LYS A 96 -5.47 -7.77 -1.53
N GLY A 97 -4.37 -8.50 -1.75
CA GLY A 97 -4.41 -9.80 -2.43
C GLY A 97 -4.72 -10.94 -1.46
N LYS A 98 -3.93 -11.04 -0.39
CA LYS A 98 -4.09 -12.03 0.68
C LYS A 98 -3.92 -11.36 2.04
N ILE A 99 -4.83 -11.64 2.97
CA ILE A 99 -4.74 -11.19 4.35
C ILE A 99 -3.67 -12.03 5.08
N THR A 100 -2.65 -11.35 5.62
CA THR A 100 -1.64 -11.98 6.49
C THR A 100 -1.99 -11.75 7.97
N PRO A 101 -1.53 -12.61 8.88
CA PRO A 101 -1.73 -12.40 10.32
C PRO A 101 -1.17 -11.06 10.82
N GLU A 102 -0.02 -10.64 10.30
CA GLU A 102 0.59 -9.35 10.65
C GLU A 102 -0.29 -8.17 10.24
N TYR A 103 -0.85 -8.22 9.02
CA TYR A 103 -1.79 -7.20 8.57
C TYR A 103 -3.04 -7.17 9.45
N ALA A 104 -3.64 -8.33 9.74
CA ALA A 104 -4.84 -8.42 10.57
C ALA A 104 -4.61 -7.82 11.97
N LEU A 105 -3.44 -8.08 12.57
CA LEU A 105 -3.06 -7.50 13.86
C LEU A 105 -2.92 -5.98 13.78
N LYS A 106 -2.16 -5.47 12.80
CA LYS A 106 -1.94 -4.02 12.62
C LYS A 106 -3.25 -3.29 12.29
N LYS A 107 -4.12 -3.86 11.45
CA LYS A 107 -5.46 -3.34 11.17
C LYS A 107 -6.29 -3.26 12.45
N LYS A 108 -6.29 -4.31 13.27
CA LYS A 108 -7.03 -4.32 14.55
C LYS A 108 -6.56 -3.19 15.48
N MET A 109 -5.25 -2.98 15.59
CA MET A 109 -4.68 -1.86 16.35
C MET A 109 -5.06 -0.50 15.74
N PHE A 110 -4.95 -0.37 14.41
CA PHE A 110 -5.30 0.84 13.68
C PHE A 110 -6.76 1.24 13.93
N LEU A 111 -7.70 0.30 13.76
CA LEU A 111 -9.12 0.56 13.97
C LEU A 111 -9.43 0.92 15.43
N LYS A 112 -8.69 0.37 16.40
CA LYS A 112 -8.86 0.72 17.81
C LYS A 112 -8.42 2.16 18.12
N ILE A 113 -7.38 2.66 17.45
CA ILE A 113 -6.80 3.98 17.70
C ILE A 113 -7.50 5.06 16.85
N TYR A 114 -7.66 4.81 15.54
CA TYR A 114 -8.10 5.80 14.56
C TYR A 114 -9.49 5.52 13.96
N GLY A 115 -10.06 4.33 14.17
CA GLY A 115 -11.23 3.85 13.42
C GLY A 115 -12.52 4.64 13.63
N VAL A 116 -12.63 5.44 14.70
CA VAL A 116 -13.78 6.33 14.94
C VAL A 116 -13.72 7.59 14.07
N GLU A 117 -12.53 8.02 13.67
CA GLU A 117 -12.29 9.28 12.94
C GLU A 117 -12.23 9.09 11.43
N VAL A 118 -12.13 7.84 10.95
CA VAL A 118 -11.88 7.54 9.55
C VAL A 118 -12.82 6.47 9.00
N LYS A 119 -13.16 6.61 7.72
CA LYS A 119 -13.78 5.55 6.92
C LYS A 119 -12.66 4.66 6.37
N PHE A 120 -12.52 3.47 6.91
CA PHE A 120 -11.51 2.49 6.47
C PHE A 120 -12.12 1.52 5.44
N ILE A 121 -11.48 1.38 4.27
CA ILE A 121 -11.96 0.54 3.17
C ILE A 121 -10.85 -0.44 2.76
N GLU A 122 -11.17 -1.73 2.76
CA GLU A 122 -10.32 -2.75 2.16
C GLU A 122 -10.81 -3.06 0.74
N LEU A 123 -9.89 -3.00 -0.22
CA LEU A 123 -10.19 -3.35 -1.61
C LEU A 123 -9.47 -4.64 -1.94
N MET A 124 -10.21 -5.70 -2.25
CA MET A 124 -9.58 -6.95 -2.68
C MET A 124 -9.14 -6.83 -4.14
N ILE A 125 -7.97 -7.34 -4.50
CA ILE A 125 -7.44 -7.27 -5.88
C ILE A 125 -8.43 -7.83 -6.92
N LYS A 126 -9.24 -8.82 -6.54
CA LYS A 126 -10.27 -9.43 -7.41
C LYS A 126 -11.42 -8.46 -7.77
N ASP A 127 -11.60 -7.40 -6.99
CA ASP A 127 -12.69 -6.42 -7.11
C ASP A 127 -12.22 -5.10 -7.77
N ILE A 128 -10.94 -5.01 -8.16
CA ILE A 128 -10.31 -3.83 -8.79
C ILE A 128 -10.17 -4.02 -10.30
#